data_AF-T0Y867-F1
#
_entry.id   AF-T0Y867-F1
#
_cell.length_a   1.000
_cell.length_b   1.000
_cell.length_c   1.000
_cell.angle_alpha   90.00
_cell.angle_beta   90.00
_cell.angle_gamma   90.00
#
_symmetry.space_group_name_H-M   'P 1'
#
loop_
_entity.id
_entity.type
_entity.pdbx_description
1 polymer ?
#
loop_
_entity_poly.entity_id
_entity_poly.type
_entity_poly.pdbx_seq_one_letter_code
_entity_poly.pdbx_strand_id
1 'polypeptide(L)'
;MEKAIICNSVKENPIFLTENQNLLDARDSLIESKLHSIPVCNKDQRLIGVITMDDILNVIPIDKSDDGIMLNISGLSTGDSDLYDIIYFLTDKFTQKISKVSGLNTGALNIHVMKHHSQGAVKYSIRTRFSGRRINMTISDYDWNFGKCLSRIFETYDKRMKRDLEKN
;
A
#
# COMPACT_ATOMS: atom_id res chain seq x y z
N MET A 1 29.17 -12.56 13.39
CA MET A 1 29.21 -13.17 12.04
C MET A 1 28.24 -12.39 11.17
N GLU A 2 28.73 -11.74 10.12
CA GLU A 2 27.85 -11.13 9.11
C GLU A 2 27.05 -12.23 8.42
N LYS A 3 25.74 -12.05 8.32
CA LYS A 3 24.87 -12.99 7.61
C LYS A 3 25.05 -12.75 6.11
N ALA A 4 25.67 -13.68 5.41
CA ALA A 4 25.71 -13.67 3.95
C ALA A 4 24.32 -13.95 3.36
N ILE A 5 24.01 -13.33 2.23
CA ILE A 5 22.84 -13.67 1.42
C ILE A 5 23.16 -14.97 0.69
N ILE A 6 22.40 -16.03 0.96
CA ILE A 6 22.53 -17.33 0.28
C ILE A 6 21.45 -17.38 -0.80
N CYS A 7 21.86 -17.46 -2.06
CA CYS A 7 20.96 -17.56 -3.19
C CYS A 7 20.92 -19.00 -3.70
N ASN A 8 19.72 -19.58 -3.81
CA ASN A 8 19.56 -20.97 -4.24
C ASN A 8 19.63 -21.15 -5.77
N SER A 9 19.41 -20.07 -6.54
CA SER A 9 19.45 -20.09 -7.99
C SER A 9 19.59 -18.68 -8.54
N VAL A 10 20.46 -18.51 -9.55
CA VAL A 10 20.72 -17.23 -10.21
C VAL A 10 20.38 -17.38 -11.69
N LYS A 11 19.66 -16.39 -12.24
CA LYS A 11 19.38 -16.33 -13.68
C LYS A 11 20.58 -15.69 -14.38
N GLU A 12 21.19 -16.40 -15.32
CA GLU A 12 22.41 -15.94 -16.02
C GLU A 12 22.15 -14.72 -16.92
N ASN A 13 20.98 -14.65 -17.56
CA ASN A 13 20.58 -13.55 -18.43
C ASN A 13 19.27 -12.93 -17.94
N PRO A 14 19.31 -12.07 -16.90
CA PRO A 14 18.13 -11.37 -16.45
C PRO A 14 17.68 -10.38 -17.53
N ILE A 15 16.36 -10.29 -17.70
CA ILE A 15 15.78 -9.19 -18.48
C ILE A 15 15.99 -7.91 -17.66
N PHE A 16 16.40 -6.83 -18.32
CA PHE A 16 16.58 -5.52 -17.72
C PHE A 16 16.01 -4.45 -18.66
N LEU A 17 15.65 -3.32 -18.07
CA LEU A 17 15.26 -2.12 -18.81
C LEU A 17 16.40 -1.11 -18.78
N THR A 18 16.40 -0.19 -19.74
CA THR A 18 17.32 0.95 -19.78
C THR A 18 16.65 2.20 -19.22
N GLU A 19 17.45 3.13 -18.73
CA GLU A 19 17.00 4.42 -18.18
C GLU A 19 16.21 5.31 -19.16
N ASN A 20 16.23 4.98 -20.45
CA ASN A 20 15.53 5.72 -21.51
C ASN A 20 14.17 5.09 -21.88
N GLN A 21 13.84 3.92 -21.35
CA GLN A 21 12.55 3.25 -21.60
C GLN A 21 11.46 3.86 -20.72
N ASN A 22 10.26 3.98 -21.28
CA ASN A 22 9.13 4.60 -20.61
C ASN A 22 8.33 3.58 -19.78
N LEU A 23 7.31 4.07 -19.07
CA LEU A 23 6.49 3.25 -18.19
C LEU A 23 5.69 2.15 -18.92
N LEU A 24 5.26 2.40 -20.15
CA LEU A 24 4.54 1.41 -20.96
C LEU A 24 5.48 0.28 -21.38
N ASP A 25 6.71 0.62 -21.78
CA ASP A 25 7.75 -0.38 -22.08
C ASP A 25 8.03 -1.26 -20.86
N ALA A 26 8.07 -0.65 -19.67
CA ALA A 26 8.26 -1.36 -18.41
C ALA A 26 7.07 -2.28 -18.08
N ARG A 27 5.83 -1.79 -18.25
CA ARG A 27 4.60 -2.58 -18.08
C ARG A 27 4.62 -3.80 -18.99
N ASP A 28 4.89 -3.60 -20.27
CA ASP A 28 4.86 -4.68 -21.26
C ASP A 28 5.95 -5.71 -20.97
N SER A 29 7.15 -5.25 -20.62
CA SER A 29 8.25 -6.13 -20.20
C SER A 29 7.91 -6.97 -18.96
N LEU A 30 7.26 -6.38 -17.95
CA LEU A 30 6.81 -7.11 -16.75
C LEU A 30 5.78 -8.20 -17.09
N ILE A 31 4.80 -7.87 -17.94
CA ILE A 31 3.74 -8.80 -18.36
C ILE A 31 4.31 -9.95 -19.20
N GLU A 32 5.09 -9.64 -20.23
CA GLU A 32 5.65 -10.63 -21.16
C GLU A 32 6.62 -11.59 -20.45
N SER A 33 7.46 -11.05 -19.56
CA SER A 33 8.42 -11.85 -18.80
C SER A 33 7.79 -12.62 -17.63
N LYS A 34 6.53 -12.30 -17.28
CA LYS A 34 5.84 -12.80 -16.08
C LYS A 34 6.64 -12.53 -14.79
N LEU A 35 7.32 -11.38 -14.73
CA LEU A 35 8.10 -10.94 -13.58
C LEU A 35 7.37 -9.82 -12.83
N HIS A 36 7.53 -9.78 -11.51
CA HIS A 36 6.99 -8.71 -10.66
C HIS A 36 7.92 -7.51 -10.53
N SER A 37 9.19 -7.66 -10.92
CA SER A 37 10.21 -6.62 -10.83
C SER A 37 11.26 -6.82 -11.92
N ILE A 38 11.71 -5.73 -12.50
CA ILE A 38 12.77 -5.71 -13.52
C ILE A 38 13.84 -4.70 -13.10
N PRO A 39 15.14 -5.08 -13.11
CA PRO A 39 16.22 -4.13 -12.89
C PRO A 39 16.29 -3.08 -14.02
N VAL A 40 16.62 -1.85 -13.65
CA VAL A 40 16.91 -0.77 -14.59
C VAL A 40 18.41 -0.54 -14.60
N CYS A 41 19.01 -0.62 -15.79
CA CYS A 41 20.43 -0.43 -16.01
C CYS A 41 20.70 0.82 -16.88
N ASN A 42 21.85 1.44 -16.69
CA ASN A 42 22.31 2.49 -17.59
C ASN A 42 22.99 1.92 -18.85
N LYS A 43 23.45 2.80 -19.73
CA LYS A 43 24.17 2.43 -20.97
C LYS A 43 25.43 1.58 -20.76
N ASP A 44 26.07 1.65 -19.59
CA ASP A 44 27.27 0.89 -19.24
C ASP A 44 26.92 -0.46 -18.58
N GLN A 45 25.65 -0.90 -18.69
CA GLN A 45 25.09 -2.09 -18.04
C GLN A 45 25.23 -2.11 -16.52
N ARG A 46 25.32 -0.94 -15.88
CA ARG A 46 25.31 -0.84 -14.42
C ARG A 46 23.87 -0.72 -13.92
N LEU A 47 23.53 -1.54 -12.93
CA LEU A 47 22.26 -1.44 -12.20
C LEU A 47 22.15 -0.06 -11.55
N ILE A 48 21.10 0.68 -11.88
CA ILE A 48 20.81 2.01 -11.32
C ILE A 48 19.48 2.07 -10.56
N GLY A 49 18.64 1.05 -10.72
CA GLY A 49 17.33 1.01 -10.04
C GLY A 49 16.57 -0.29 -10.29
N VAL A 50 15.34 -0.33 -9.79
CA VAL A 50 14.39 -1.41 -10.00
C VAL A 50 13.02 -0.79 -10.29
N ILE A 51 12.28 -1.37 -11.22
CA ILE A 51 10.88 -1.06 -11.45
C ILE A 51 10.03 -2.29 -11.13
N THR A 52 8.91 -2.07 -10.45
CA THR A 52 8.00 -3.11 -9.99
C THR A 52 6.61 -2.91 -10.60
N MET A 53 5.79 -3.96 -10.54
CA MET A 53 4.38 -3.84 -10.94
C MET A 53 3.64 -2.76 -10.11
N ASP A 54 4.00 -2.61 -8.83
CA ASP A 54 3.40 -1.58 -7.96
C ASP A 54 3.71 -0.17 -8.47
N ASP A 55 4.93 0.07 -8.99
CA ASP A 55 5.29 1.36 -9.59
C ASP A 55 4.42 1.68 -10.82
N ILE A 56 4.08 0.68 -11.62
CA ILE A 56 3.15 0.83 -12.76
C ILE A 56 1.74 1.17 -12.25
N LEU A 57 1.23 0.39 -11.30
CA LEU A 57 -0.12 0.55 -10.76
C LEU A 57 -0.33 1.90 -10.08
N ASN A 58 0.69 2.42 -9.40
CA ASN A 58 0.65 3.72 -8.74
C ASN A 58 0.59 4.91 -9.70
N VAL A 59 0.97 4.75 -10.97
CA VAL A 59 0.95 5.81 -11.97
C VAL A 59 -0.35 5.82 -12.78
N ILE A 60 -1.08 4.70 -12.85
CA ILE A 60 -2.40 4.67 -13.50
C ILE A 60 -3.31 5.62 -12.71
N PRO A 61 -3.74 6.76 -13.30
CA PRO A 61 -4.75 7.58 -12.68
C PRO A 61 -6.04 6.75 -12.75
N ILE A 62 -6.41 6.13 -11.63
CA ILE A 62 -7.80 5.74 -11.44
C ILE A 62 -8.57 7.04 -11.49
N ASP A 63 -9.52 7.10 -12.42
CA ASP A 63 -10.18 8.31 -12.89
C ASP A 63 -10.43 9.33 -11.76
N LYS A 64 -9.95 10.55 -11.98
CA LYS A 64 -10.05 11.63 -11.01
C LYS A 64 -11.51 12.05 -10.87
N SER A 65 -12.16 11.60 -9.80
CA SER A 65 -13.04 12.52 -9.08
C SER A 65 -12.18 13.25 -8.06
N ASP A 66 -12.02 14.57 -8.22
CA ASP A 66 -11.47 15.46 -7.18
C ASP A 66 -12.37 15.53 -5.91
N ASP A 67 -13.38 14.67 -5.83
CA ASP A 67 -14.23 14.41 -4.67
C ASP A 67 -13.98 12.99 -4.16
N GLY A 68 -13.22 12.85 -3.06
CA GLY A 68 -13.14 11.58 -2.33
C GLY A 68 -11.75 11.19 -1.82
N ILE A 69 -11.76 10.29 -0.83
CA ILE A 69 -10.56 9.62 -0.32
C ILE A 69 -10.43 8.29 -1.04
N MET A 70 -9.34 8.11 -1.79
CA MET A 70 -9.02 6.86 -2.48
C MET A 70 -8.67 5.78 -1.47
N LEU A 71 -9.28 4.60 -1.59
CA LEU A 71 -9.02 3.46 -0.72
C LEU A 71 -8.24 2.39 -1.47
N ASN A 72 -7.03 2.09 -1.01
CA ASN A 72 -6.21 1.00 -1.52
C ASN A 72 -6.11 -0.11 -0.47
N ILE A 73 -6.52 -1.32 -0.82
CA ILE A 73 -6.46 -2.48 0.07
C ILE A 73 -5.49 -3.51 -0.52
N SER A 74 -4.60 -4.04 0.30
CA SER A 74 -3.66 -5.10 -0.09
C SER A 74 -3.55 -6.18 0.99
N GLY A 75 -3.09 -7.37 0.60
CA GLY A 75 -2.93 -8.50 1.51
C GLY A 75 -4.23 -9.27 1.83
N LEU A 76 -5.30 -8.96 1.08
CA LEU A 76 -6.54 -9.74 1.05
C LEU A 76 -6.71 -10.42 -0.32
N SER A 77 -7.41 -11.55 -0.33
CA SER A 77 -7.76 -12.34 -1.51
C SER A 77 -9.26 -12.27 -1.78
N THR A 78 -9.73 -12.76 -2.93
CA THR A 78 -11.17 -12.76 -3.28
C THR A 78 -12.05 -13.55 -2.30
N GLY A 79 -11.47 -14.46 -1.51
CA GLY A 79 -12.19 -15.22 -0.48
C GLY A 79 -12.42 -14.46 0.84
N ASP A 80 -11.96 -13.22 0.96
CA ASP A 80 -11.99 -12.44 2.21
C ASP A 80 -13.12 -11.40 2.25
N SER A 81 -14.28 -11.72 1.66
CA SER A 81 -15.43 -10.80 1.54
C SER A 81 -15.80 -10.12 2.87
N ASP A 82 -15.84 -10.89 3.96
CA ASP A 82 -16.22 -10.37 5.27
C ASP A 82 -15.23 -9.31 5.78
N LEU A 83 -13.94 -9.45 5.45
CA LEU A 83 -12.92 -8.49 5.83
C LEU A 83 -13.03 -7.22 4.97
N TYR A 84 -13.33 -7.36 3.68
CA TYR A 84 -13.62 -6.23 2.81
C TYR A 84 -14.83 -5.42 3.32
N ASP A 85 -15.92 -6.09 3.68
CA ASP A 85 -17.13 -5.44 4.20
C ASP A 85 -16.82 -4.63 5.48
N ILE A 86 -16.04 -5.21 6.39
CA ILE A 86 -15.59 -4.51 7.60
C ILE A 86 -14.71 -3.31 7.24
N ILE A 87 -13.77 -3.44 6.30
CA ILE A 87 -12.91 -2.33 5.86
C ILE A 87 -13.77 -1.20 5.29
N TYR A 88 -14.66 -1.51 4.35
CA TYR A 88 -15.49 -0.50 3.69
C TYR A 88 -16.38 0.22 4.70
N PHE A 89 -17.04 -0.51 5.59
CA PHE A 89 -17.90 0.06 6.62
C PHE A 89 -17.14 0.98 7.59
N LEU A 90 -16.00 0.53 8.11
CA LEU A 90 -15.21 1.34 9.05
C LEU A 90 -14.54 2.53 8.35
N THR A 91 -14.10 2.35 7.10
CA THR A 91 -13.51 3.43 6.31
C THR A 91 -14.54 4.50 6.00
N ASP A 92 -15.75 4.14 5.57
CA ASP A 92 -16.83 5.09 5.31
C ASP A 92 -17.15 5.94 6.54
N LYS A 93 -17.27 5.31 7.72
CA LYS A 93 -17.45 6.03 8.98
C LYS A 93 -16.28 6.97 9.30
N PHE A 94 -15.06 6.51 9.05
CA PHE A 94 -13.85 7.30 9.28
C PHE A 94 -13.78 8.51 8.34
N THR A 95 -13.95 8.31 7.03
CA THR A 95 -13.88 9.37 6.01
C THR A 95 -14.95 10.42 6.24
N GLN A 96 -16.21 10.02 6.49
CA GLN A 96 -17.29 10.96 6.82
C GLN A 96 -16.97 11.82 8.05
N LYS A 97 -16.30 11.24 9.05
CA LYS A 97 -15.90 11.95 10.26
C LYS A 97 -14.78 12.95 9.98
N ILE A 98 -13.73 12.55 9.26
CA ILE A 98 -12.61 13.44 8.98
C ILE A 98 -12.97 14.55 8.00
N SER A 99 -13.83 14.30 7.01
CA SER A 99 -14.33 15.36 6.11
C SER A 99 -15.06 16.46 6.87
N LYS A 100 -15.90 16.09 7.86
CA LYS A 100 -16.60 17.07 8.72
C LYS A 100 -15.68 17.84 9.67
N VAL A 101 -14.66 17.19 10.23
CA VAL A 101 -13.81 17.79 11.27
C VAL A 101 -12.66 18.61 10.69
N SER A 102 -12.10 18.19 9.55
CA SER A 102 -10.84 18.73 9.02
C SER A 102 -10.96 19.36 7.64
N GLY A 103 -12.13 19.27 6.99
CA GLY A 103 -12.31 19.65 5.59
C GLY A 103 -11.49 18.80 4.61
N LEU A 104 -10.92 17.68 5.06
CA LEU A 104 -10.19 16.74 4.22
C LEU A 104 -11.18 15.91 3.42
N ASN A 105 -11.37 16.32 2.17
CA ASN A 105 -12.25 15.63 1.23
C ASN A 105 -11.45 14.85 0.17
N THR A 106 -10.13 15.03 0.13
CA THR A 106 -9.23 14.40 -0.85
C THR A 106 -8.03 13.76 -0.16
N GLY A 107 -7.58 12.63 -0.71
CA GLY A 107 -6.40 11.92 -0.23
C GLY A 107 -6.42 10.43 -0.60
N ALA A 108 -5.46 9.68 -0.07
CA ALA A 108 -5.38 8.24 -0.21
C ALA A 108 -5.21 7.57 1.15
N LEU A 109 -6.04 6.57 1.42
CA LEU A 109 -5.93 5.65 2.55
C LEU A 109 -5.48 4.28 2.02
N ASN A 110 -4.24 3.93 2.32
CA ASN A 110 -3.70 2.61 2.04
C ASN A 110 -3.87 1.73 3.27
N ILE A 111 -4.40 0.52 3.09
CA ILE A 111 -4.57 -0.50 4.12
C ILE A 111 -3.88 -1.78 3.64
N HIS A 112 -2.88 -2.21 4.38
CA HIS A 112 -2.18 -3.47 4.14
C HIS A 112 -2.47 -4.44 5.28
N VAL A 113 -3.05 -5.59 4.94
CA VAL A 113 -3.43 -6.63 5.89
C VAL A 113 -2.47 -7.81 5.79
N MET A 114 -1.89 -8.21 6.92
CA MET A 114 -1.10 -9.43 7.04
C MET A 114 -1.84 -10.42 7.95
N LYS A 115 -1.95 -11.68 7.51
CA LYS A 115 -2.57 -12.76 8.28
C LYS A 115 -1.53 -13.75 8.76
N HIS A 116 -1.47 -13.96 10.07
CA HIS A 116 -0.60 -14.94 10.70
C HIS A 116 -1.46 -16.06 11.29
N HIS A 117 -1.34 -17.27 10.73
CA HIS A 117 -2.01 -18.45 11.25
C HIS A 117 -1.24 -18.99 12.45
N SER A 118 -1.89 -19.07 13.61
CA SER A 118 -1.29 -19.57 14.85
C SER A 118 -2.32 -20.33 15.67
N GLN A 119 -2.04 -21.60 15.97
CA GLN A 119 -2.87 -22.46 16.83
C GLN A 119 -4.36 -22.50 16.43
N GLY A 120 -4.64 -22.62 15.14
CA GLY A 120 -6.02 -22.71 14.62
C GLY A 120 -6.79 -21.39 14.59
N ALA A 121 -6.17 -20.27 15.00
CA ALA A 121 -6.72 -18.94 14.90
C ALA A 121 -5.88 -18.06 13.97
N VAL A 122 -6.50 -17.03 13.41
CA VAL A 122 -5.83 -16.04 12.56
C VAL A 122 -5.58 -14.78 13.36
N LYS A 123 -4.32 -14.36 13.45
CA LYS A 123 -3.93 -13.05 13.96
C LYS A 123 -3.73 -12.09 12.79
N TYR A 124 -4.36 -10.94 12.85
CA TYR A 124 -4.26 -9.89 11.84
C TYR A 124 -3.26 -8.83 12.29
N SER A 125 -2.38 -8.43 11.38
CA SER A 125 -1.56 -7.22 11.53
C SER A 125 -1.98 -6.26 10.42
N ILE A 126 -2.39 -5.06 10.78
CA ILE A 126 -2.88 -4.05 9.83
C ILE A 126 -1.93 -2.87 9.86
N ARG A 127 -1.40 -2.51 8.70
CA ARG A 127 -0.64 -1.26 8.50
C ARG A 127 -1.46 -0.35 7.61
N THR A 128 -1.63 0.89 8.04
CA THR A 128 -2.35 1.90 7.27
C THR A 128 -1.46 3.10 7.00
N ARG A 129 -1.66 3.74 5.86
CA ARG A 129 -1.08 5.04 5.53
C ARG A 129 -2.14 5.96 4.96
N PHE A 130 -2.43 7.04 5.67
CA PHE A 130 -3.25 8.14 5.16
C PHE A 130 -2.36 9.26 4.62
N SER A 131 -2.60 9.65 3.36
CA SER A 131 -1.90 10.73 2.67
C SER A 131 -2.91 11.73 2.12
N GLY A 132 -2.95 12.94 2.68
CA GLY A 132 -3.72 14.08 2.18
C GLY A 132 -2.82 15.31 2.01
N ARG A 133 -3.40 16.46 1.62
CA ARG A 133 -2.64 17.67 1.21
C ARG A 133 -1.58 18.17 2.20
N ARG A 134 -1.80 17.99 3.51
CA ARG A 134 -0.87 18.39 4.58
C ARG A 134 -0.66 17.33 5.65
N ILE A 135 -1.15 16.12 5.41
CA ILE A 135 -1.15 15.05 6.40
C ILE A 135 -0.59 13.80 5.75
N ASN A 136 0.49 13.28 6.30
CA ASN A 136 1.06 12.01 5.91
C ASN A 136 1.34 11.21 7.17
N MET A 137 0.49 10.24 7.45
CA MET A 137 0.53 9.49 8.69
C MET A 137 0.47 8.00 8.41
N THR A 138 1.25 7.25 9.16
CA THR A 138 1.24 5.79 9.16
C THR A 138 0.90 5.29 10.55
N ILE A 139 -0.04 4.35 10.65
CA ILE A 139 -0.46 3.72 11.89
C ILE A 139 -0.53 2.22 11.65
N SER A 140 0.05 1.43 12.55
CA SER A 140 -0.01 -0.03 12.52
C SER A 140 -0.53 -0.56 13.84
N ASP A 141 -1.31 -1.63 13.79
CA ASP A 141 -1.81 -2.35 14.96
C ASP A 141 -1.98 -3.84 14.61
N TYR A 142 -2.20 -4.70 15.61
CA TYR A 142 -2.47 -6.11 15.42
C TYR A 142 -3.53 -6.62 16.42
N ASP A 143 -4.32 -7.60 16.01
CA ASP A 143 -5.29 -8.25 16.89
C ASP A 143 -5.75 -9.59 16.31
N TRP A 144 -6.34 -10.45 17.14
CA TRP A 144 -7.06 -11.64 16.68
C TRP A 144 -8.43 -11.27 16.10
N ASN A 145 -8.98 -10.11 16.47
CA ASN A 145 -10.20 -9.57 15.90
C ASN A 145 -9.90 -8.41 14.93
N PHE A 146 -10.11 -8.67 13.64
CA PHE A 146 -9.83 -7.74 12.55
C PHE A 146 -10.54 -6.38 12.72
N GLY A 147 -11.85 -6.38 12.99
CA GLY A 147 -12.63 -5.15 13.15
C GLY A 147 -12.20 -4.30 14.34
N LYS A 148 -11.87 -4.93 15.48
CA LYS A 148 -11.32 -4.23 16.64
C LYS A 148 -9.96 -3.60 16.33
N CYS A 149 -9.09 -4.33 15.62
CA CYS A 149 -7.80 -3.83 15.20
C CYS A 149 -7.95 -2.57 14.33
N LEU A 150 -8.77 -2.64 13.28
CA LEU A 150 -8.96 -1.53 12.35
C LEU A 150 -9.64 -0.33 13.03
N SER A 151 -10.62 -0.57 13.92
CA SER A 151 -11.27 0.51 14.69
C SER A 151 -10.27 1.30 15.52
N ARG A 152 -9.37 0.62 16.25
CA ARG A 152 -8.33 1.30 17.07
C ARG A 152 -7.38 2.13 16.22
N ILE A 153 -7.05 1.66 15.01
CA ILE A 153 -6.25 2.43 14.05
C ILE A 153 -6.97 3.74 13.68
N PHE A 154 -8.24 3.68 13.29
CA PHE A 154 -9.01 4.88 12.92
C PHE A 154 -9.23 5.84 14.10
N GLU A 155 -9.49 5.31 15.30
CA GLU A 155 -9.54 6.14 16.51
C GLU A 155 -8.21 6.86 16.79
N THR A 156 -7.08 6.23 16.44
CA THR A 156 -5.76 6.85 16.57
C THR A 156 -5.55 7.95 15.53
N TYR A 157 -6.01 7.77 14.29
CA TYR A 157 -6.03 8.85 13.29
C TYR A 157 -6.87 10.03 13.79
N ASP A 158 -8.09 9.79 14.27
CA ASP A 158 -8.97 10.84 14.79
C ASP A 158 -8.29 11.68 15.87
N LYS A 159 -7.65 11.03 16.85
CA LYS A 159 -6.93 11.71 17.94
C LYS A 159 -5.76 12.54 17.43
N ARG A 160 -5.03 12.05 16.44
CA ARG A 160 -3.86 12.75 15.87
C ARG A 160 -4.27 13.92 14.99
N MET A 161 -5.25 13.73 14.10
CA MET A 161 -5.75 14.78 13.22
C MET A 161 -6.36 15.96 14.00
N LYS A 162 -7.09 15.69 15.09
CA LYS A 162 -7.60 16.76 15.97
C LYS A 162 -6.49 17.60 16.59
N ARG A 163 -5.41 16.95 17.06
CA ARG A 163 -4.25 17.65 17.65
C ARG A 163 -3.50 18.52 16.65
N ASP A 164 -3.40 18.08 15.39
CA ASP A 164 -2.70 18.84 14.35
C ASP A 164 -3.53 20.03 13.84
N LEU A 165 -4.86 19.96 13.94
CA LEU A 165 -5.75 21.10 13.67
C LEU A 165 -5.70 22.16 14.78
N GLU A 166 -5.61 21.76 16.05
CA GLU A 166 -5.52 22.68 17.20
C GLU A 166 -4.20 23.48 17.27
N LYS A 167 -3.18 23.05 16.50
CA LYS A 167 -1.84 23.68 16.47
C LYS A 167 -1.62 24.67 15.32
N ASN A 168 -2.60 24.82 14.43
CA ASN A 168 -2.58 25.78 13.31
C ASN A 168 -3.66 26.86 13.53
#